data_AF-A0A850TCD2-F1
#
_entry.id   AF-A0A850TCD2-F1
#
_cell.length_a   1.000
_cell.length_b   1.000
_cell.length_c   1.000
_cell.angle_alpha   90.00
_cell.angle_beta   90.00
_cell.angle_gamma   90.00
#
_symmetry.space_group_name_H-M   'P 1'
#
loop_
_entity.id
_entity.type
_entity.pdbx_description
1 polymer ?
#
loop_
_entity_poly.entity_id
_entity_poly.type
_entity_poly.pdbx_seq_one_letter_code
_entity_poly.pdbx_strand_id
1 'polypeptide(L)'
;QAEFTAMRDQYMRGGEGFIICYSITDRQSFQEAAEFKELIYRVRHTYDIPLVLVGNKIDLEEFRQVSTEEGMSLAREYSCSFFETSAALRFYIDDVFHGLVREIRRKESSLPMVEKKMKRKDSLWRKLKGSLKKKKESTT
;
A
#
# COMPACT_ATOMS: atom_id res chain seq x y z
N GLN A 1 -10.92 16.88 -10.43
CA GLN A 1 -11.29 15.63 -9.72
C GLN A 1 -11.03 14.37 -10.56
N ALA A 2 -11.34 14.33 -11.87
CA ALA A 2 -11.11 13.14 -12.72
C ALA A 2 -9.63 12.77 -12.95
N GLU A 3 -8.71 13.74 -13.03
CA GLU A 3 -7.27 13.48 -13.22
C GLU A 3 -6.63 12.76 -12.02
N PHE A 4 -7.02 13.12 -10.79
CA PHE A 4 -6.56 12.44 -9.58
C PHE A 4 -7.01 10.98 -9.52
N THR A 5 -8.24 10.70 -9.97
CA THR A 5 -8.78 9.33 -10.08
C THR A 5 -8.00 8.51 -11.11
N ALA A 6 -7.72 9.07 -12.30
CA ALA A 6 -6.99 8.37 -13.36
C ALA A 6 -5.54 8.02 -12.94
N MET A 7 -4.83 8.95 -12.29
CA MET A 7 -3.50 8.68 -11.74
C MET A 7 -3.55 7.61 -10.65
N ARG A 8 -4.50 7.70 -9.73
CA ARG A 8 -4.69 6.72 -8.65
C ARG A 8 -4.88 5.31 -9.21
N ASP A 9 -5.75 5.14 -10.20
CA ASP A 9 -6.03 3.84 -10.79
C ASP A 9 -4.81 3.25 -11.53
N GLN A 10 -3.97 4.09 -12.12
CA GLN A 10 -2.70 3.65 -12.72
C GLN A 10 -1.73 3.14 -11.65
N TYR A 11 -1.58 3.85 -10.52
CA TYR A 11 -0.73 3.42 -9.42
C TYR A 11 -1.27 2.17 -8.73
N MET A 12 -2.59 2.06 -8.57
CA MET A 12 -3.23 0.85 -8.07
C MET A 12 -2.92 -0.34 -8.98
N ARG A 13 -3.07 -0.21 -10.32
CA ARG A 13 -2.71 -1.29 -11.27
C ARG A 13 -1.27 -1.77 -11.14
N GLY A 14 -0.32 -0.84 -11.00
CA GLY A 14 1.11 -1.14 -10.98
C GLY A 14 1.68 -1.56 -9.62
N GLY A 15 0.97 -1.26 -8.53
CA GLY A 15 1.43 -1.48 -7.16
C GLY A 15 1.62 -2.95 -6.82
N GLU A 16 2.77 -3.27 -6.23
CA GLU A 16 3.11 -4.61 -5.71
C GLU A 16 2.66 -4.80 -4.25
N GLY A 17 2.41 -3.70 -3.53
CA GLY A 17 1.83 -3.68 -2.20
C GLY A 17 1.33 -2.27 -1.84
N PHE A 18 0.47 -2.19 -0.83
CA PHE A 18 -0.20 -0.95 -0.42
C PHE A 18 -0.06 -0.71 1.08
N ILE A 19 0.04 0.57 1.43
CA ILE A 19 -0.16 1.05 2.79
C ILE A 19 -1.45 1.85 2.75
N ILE A 20 -2.44 1.46 3.55
CA ILE A 20 -3.63 2.27 3.80
C ILE A 20 -3.40 2.97 5.13
N CYS A 21 -3.43 4.29 5.12
CA CYS A 21 -3.15 5.11 6.28
C CYS A 21 -4.37 5.97 6.61
N TYR A 22 -4.72 6.03 7.89
CA TYR A 22 -5.67 7.00 8.44
C TYR A 22 -5.01 7.81 9.56
N SER A 23 -5.70 8.85 10.04
CA SER A 23 -5.27 9.66 11.18
C SER A 23 -6.07 9.25 12.40
N ILE A 24 -5.42 8.93 13.54
CA ILE A 24 -6.15 8.54 14.76
C ILE A 24 -7.05 9.66 15.29
N THR A 25 -6.76 10.90 14.90
CA THR A 25 -7.49 12.12 15.28
C THR A 25 -8.63 12.49 14.32
N ASP A 26 -8.91 11.68 13.31
CA ASP A 26 -9.93 11.97 12.29
C ASP A 26 -10.70 10.70 11.94
N ARG A 27 -11.91 10.60 12.50
CA ARG A 27 -12.84 9.49 12.28
C ARG A 27 -13.20 9.30 10.81
N GLN A 28 -13.32 10.38 10.04
CA GLN A 28 -13.69 10.30 8.63
C GLN A 28 -12.57 9.64 7.84
N SER A 29 -11.31 9.97 8.12
CA SER A 29 -10.16 9.32 7.47
C SER A 29 -10.12 7.80 7.69
N PHE A 30 -10.61 7.32 8.84
CA PHE A 30 -10.72 5.89 9.13
C PHE A 30 -11.86 5.22 8.34
N GLN A 31 -13.00 5.89 8.18
CA GLN A 31 -14.09 5.40 7.34
C GLN A 31 -13.64 5.29 5.87
N GLU A 32 -12.94 6.32 5.36
CA GLU A 32 -12.38 6.30 4.01
C GLU A 32 -11.32 5.20 3.85
N ALA A 33 -10.47 4.98 4.86
CA ALA A 33 -9.50 3.89 4.89
C ALA A 33 -10.13 2.50 4.71
N ALA A 34 -11.31 2.28 5.29
CA ALA A 34 -12.06 1.03 5.10
C ALA A 34 -12.52 0.86 3.64
N GLU A 35 -12.87 1.94 2.95
CA GLU A 35 -13.31 1.84 1.55
C GLU A 35 -12.17 1.53 0.57
N PHE A 36 -10.92 1.86 0.93
CA PHE A 36 -9.78 1.71 0.02
C PHE A 36 -9.49 0.27 -0.40
N LYS A 37 -9.75 -0.72 0.46
CA LYS A 37 -9.54 -2.13 0.09
C LYS A 37 -10.44 -2.54 -1.06
N GLU A 38 -11.70 -2.11 -1.05
CA GLU A 38 -12.65 -2.36 -2.13
C GLU A 38 -12.28 -1.59 -3.41
N LEU A 39 -11.75 -0.37 -3.29
CA LEU A 39 -11.24 0.38 -4.44
C LEU A 39 -10.06 -0.34 -5.11
N ILE A 40 -9.12 -0.85 -4.32
CA ILE A 40 -8.00 -1.64 -4.83
C ILE A 40 -8.52 -2.91 -5.53
N TYR A 41 -9.49 -3.62 -4.92
CA TYR A 41 -10.10 -4.80 -5.52
C TYR A 41 -10.74 -4.50 -6.89
N ARG A 42 -11.50 -3.40 -7.02
CA ARG A 42 -12.11 -3.02 -8.31
C ARG A 42 -11.10 -2.82 -9.42
N VAL A 43 -9.89 -2.34 -9.09
CA VAL A 43 -8.82 -2.08 -10.07
C VAL A 43 -7.95 -3.31 -10.31
N ARG A 44 -7.75 -4.16 -9.29
CA ARG A 44 -6.81 -5.29 -9.34
C ARG A 44 -7.47 -6.64 -9.56
N HIS A 45 -8.77 -6.75 -9.34
CA HIS A 45 -9.58 -7.96 -9.43
C HIS A 45 -9.05 -9.10 -8.55
N THR A 46 -8.47 -8.76 -7.38
CA THR A 46 -8.00 -9.74 -6.39
C THR A 46 -7.87 -9.10 -5.01
N TYR A 47 -8.20 -9.86 -3.96
CA TYR A 47 -7.99 -9.49 -2.56
C TYR A 47 -6.65 -9.97 -2.00
N ASP A 48 -6.02 -10.93 -2.68
CA ASP A 48 -4.65 -11.32 -2.37
C ASP A 48 -3.74 -10.21 -2.87
N ILE A 49 -3.48 -9.19 -2.05
CA ILE A 49 -2.54 -8.10 -2.34
C ILE A 49 -1.84 -7.75 -1.03
N PRO A 50 -0.49 -7.66 -1.01
CA PRO A 50 0.25 -7.22 0.16
C PRO A 50 -0.25 -5.87 0.66
N LEU A 51 -0.70 -5.84 1.91
CA LEU A 51 -1.35 -4.68 2.51
C LEU A 51 -0.85 -4.48 3.95
N VAL A 52 -0.71 -3.23 4.35
CA VAL A 52 -0.51 -2.81 5.75
C VAL A 52 -1.49 -1.69 6.06
N LEU A 53 -2.20 -1.79 7.19
CA LEU A 53 -3.03 -0.71 7.72
C LEU A 53 -2.24 0.10 8.75
N VAL A 54 -2.33 1.43 8.67
CA VAL A 54 -1.58 2.34 9.54
C VAL A 54 -2.50 3.38 10.17
N GLY A 55 -2.55 3.41 11.50
CA GLY A 55 -3.08 4.53 12.27
C GLY A 55 -1.98 5.55 12.56
N ASN A 56 -1.99 6.69 11.88
CA ASN A 56 -0.93 7.69 12.00
C ASN A 56 -1.32 8.82 12.96
N LYS A 57 -0.32 9.61 13.36
CA LYS A 57 -0.39 10.76 14.27
C LYS A 57 -0.64 10.38 15.73
N ILE A 58 -0.05 9.28 16.20
CA ILE A 58 -0.18 8.88 17.61
C ILE A 58 0.49 9.83 18.60
N ASP A 59 1.30 10.77 18.10
CA ASP A 59 1.78 11.91 18.88
C ASP A 59 0.65 12.84 19.35
N LEU A 60 -0.55 12.72 18.76
CA LEU A 60 -1.75 13.50 19.09
C LEU A 60 -2.79 12.66 19.85
N GLU A 61 -2.34 11.82 20.78
CA GLU A 61 -3.19 10.87 21.54
C GLU A 61 -4.38 11.54 22.24
N GLU A 62 -4.19 12.75 22.77
CA GLU A 62 -5.23 13.55 23.43
C GLU A 62 -6.41 13.91 22.51
N PHE A 63 -6.21 13.87 21.19
CA PHE A 63 -7.24 14.14 20.18
C PHE A 63 -7.76 12.86 19.50
N ARG A 64 -7.47 11.67 20.05
CA ARG A 64 -7.86 10.40 19.45
C ARG A 64 -9.38 10.28 19.31
N GLN A 65 -9.81 9.95 18.09
CA GLN A 65 -11.20 9.67 17.72
C GLN A 65 -11.43 8.21 17.26
N VAL A 66 -10.34 7.48 17.02
CA VAL A 66 -10.34 6.08 16.58
C VAL A 66 -9.50 5.27 17.54
N SER A 67 -10.12 4.29 18.20
CA SER A 67 -9.38 3.47 19.16
C SER A 67 -8.41 2.52 18.45
N THR A 68 -7.38 2.09 19.16
CA THR A 68 -6.45 1.09 18.65
C THR A 68 -7.19 -0.23 18.34
N GLU A 69 -8.21 -0.60 19.13
CA GLU A 69 -9.06 -1.78 18.90
C GLU A 69 -9.84 -1.70 17.58
N GLU A 70 -10.37 -0.52 17.21
CA GLU A 70 -11.04 -0.31 15.92
C GLU A 70 -10.06 -0.55 14.77
N GLY A 71 -8.85 0.04 14.85
CA GLY A 71 -7.78 -0.18 13.87
C GLY A 71 -7.36 -1.66 13.76
N MET A 72 -7.15 -2.33 14.88
CA MET A 72 -6.82 -3.76 14.92
C MET A 72 -7.95 -4.63 14.34
N SER A 73 -9.21 -4.29 14.63
CA SER A 73 -10.37 -5.05 14.14
C SER A 73 -10.47 -4.95 12.62
N LEU A 74 -10.30 -3.75 12.06
CA LEU A 74 -10.28 -3.54 10.62
C LEU A 74 -9.12 -4.29 9.94
N ALA A 75 -7.92 -4.26 10.54
CA ALA A 75 -6.78 -5.01 10.00
C ALA A 75 -7.00 -6.53 10.01
N ARG A 76 -7.67 -7.07 11.04
CA ARG A 76 -8.06 -8.50 11.10
C ARG A 76 -9.07 -8.84 10.01
N GLU A 77 -10.11 -8.03 9.84
CA GLU A 77 -11.07 -8.17 8.72
C GLU A 77 -10.32 -8.20 7.39
N TYR A 78 -9.28 -7.37 7.26
CA TYR A 78 -8.50 -7.29 6.05
C TYR A 78 -7.40 -8.33 5.90
N SER A 79 -7.17 -9.15 6.94
CA SER A 79 -6.07 -10.10 7.01
C SER A 79 -4.71 -9.45 6.71
N CYS A 80 -4.49 -8.25 7.25
CA CYS A 80 -3.27 -7.48 7.06
C CYS A 80 -2.60 -7.10 8.39
N SER A 81 -1.35 -6.65 8.32
CA SER A 81 -0.65 -6.13 9.50
C SER A 81 -1.17 -4.72 9.85
N PHE A 82 -1.19 -4.41 11.15
CA PHE A 82 -1.54 -3.09 11.68
C PHE A 82 -0.36 -2.46 12.41
N PHE A 83 -0.16 -1.16 12.19
CA PHE A 83 0.82 -0.36 12.93
C PHE A 83 0.19 0.97 13.33
N GLU A 84 0.64 1.49 14.46
CA GLU A 84 0.41 2.87 14.86
C GLU A 84 1.71 3.65 14.73
N THR A 85 1.66 4.81 14.07
CA THR A 85 2.86 5.58 13.73
C THR A 85 2.73 7.04 14.09
N SER A 86 3.87 7.71 14.25
CA SER A 86 3.96 9.16 14.17
C SER A 86 4.95 9.53 13.08
N ALA A 87 4.46 10.09 11.98
CA ALA A 87 5.34 10.64 10.94
C ALA A 87 6.16 11.82 11.46
N ALA A 88 5.58 12.65 12.34
CA ALA A 88 6.23 13.82 12.92
C ALA A 88 7.42 13.43 13.80
N LEU A 89 7.25 12.38 14.62
CA LEU A 89 8.29 11.86 15.50
C LEU A 89 9.11 10.72 14.87
N ARG A 90 8.83 10.39 13.60
CA ARG A 90 9.42 9.27 12.87
C ARG A 90 9.29 7.91 13.59
N PHE A 91 8.22 7.74 14.36
CA PHE A 91 7.96 6.55 15.17
C PHE A 91 7.31 5.44 14.33
N TYR A 92 7.89 4.23 14.35
CA TYR A 92 7.48 3.01 13.60
C TYR A 92 7.41 3.14 12.07
N ILE A 93 7.94 4.22 11.49
CA ILE A 93 7.90 4.44 10.05
C ILE A 93 8.66 3.33 9.30
N ASP A 94 9.87 3.00 9.74
CA ASP A 94 10.68 1.97 9.08
C ASP A 94 10.03 0.58 9.21
N ASP A 95 9.42 0.28 10.35
CA ASP A 95 8.71 -0.99 10.60
C ASP A 95 7.52 -1.21 9.67
N VAL A 96 6.77 -0.15 9.37
CA VAL A 96 5.67 -0.21 8.38
C VAL A 96 6.20 -0.61 7.01
N PHE A 97 7.26 0.06 6.53
CA PHE A 97 7.85 -0.24 5.23
C PHE A 97 8.48 -1.63 5.19
N HIS A 98 9.20 -2.03 6.25
CA HIS A 98 9.72 -3.39 6.38
C HIS A 98 8.61 -4.44 6.43
N GLY A 99 7.51 -4.15 7.13
CA GLY A 99 6.30 -4.96 7.17
C GLY A 99 5.74 -5.23 5.77
N LEU A 100 5.53 -4.16 5.00
CA LEU A 100 5.04 -4.28 3.63
C LEU A 100 5.99 -5.07 2.74
N VAL A 101 7.29 -4.76 2.76
CA VAL A 101 8.29 -5.47 1.94
C VAL A 101 8.33 -6.95 2.27
N ARG A 102 8.15 -7.34 3.54
CA ARG A 102 8.04 -8.75 3.94
C ARG A 102 6.79 -9.41 3.37
N GLU A 103 5.63 -8.75 3.38
CA GLU A 103 4.41 -9.29 2.75
C GLU A 103 4.58 -9.47 1.23
N ILE A 104 5.19 -8.50 0.54
CA ILE A 104 5.46 -8.61 -0.90
C ILE A 104 6.34 -9.83 -1.18
N ARG A 105 7.45 -10.00 -0.44
CA ARG A 105 8.37 -11.13 -0.61
C ARG A 105 7.71 -12.47 -0.29
N ARG A 106 6.90 -12.55 0.76
CA ARG A 106 6.12 -13.75 1.11
C ARG A 106 5.25 -14.18 -0.06
N LYS A 107 4.49 -13.23 -0.62
CA LYS A 107 3.63 -13.49 -1.77
C LYS A 107 4.41 -13.90 -3.02
N GLU A 108 5.54 -13.25 -3.31
CA GLU A 108 6.37 -13.67 -4.43
C GLU A 108 6.92 -15.09 -4.25
N SER A 109 7.23 -15.49 -3.00
CA SER A 109 7.76 -16.81 -2.69
C SER A 109 6.74 -17.94 -2.79
N SER A 110 5.45 -17.66 -2.58
CA SER A 110 4.37 -18.65 -2.68
C SER A 110 3.95 -18.98 -4.13
N LEU A 111 4.37 -18.18 -5.12
CA LEU A 111 4.04 -18.43 -6.52
C LEU A 111 4.79 -19.66 -7.07
N PRO A 112 4.14 -20.53 -7.85
CA PRO A 112 4.78 -21.64 -8.55
C PRO A 112 5.89 -21.12 -9.50
N MET A 113 6.96 -21.92 -9.68
CA MET A 113 8.17 -21.53 -10.41
C MET A 113 7.93 -20.98 -11.83
N VAL A 114 6.87 -21.42 -12.50
CA VAL A 114 6.50 -20.97 -13.85
C VAL A 114 6.04 -19.52 -13.83
N GLU A 115 5.18 -19.14 -12.89
CA GLU A 115 4.69 -17.76 -12.73
C GLU A 115 5.79 -16.82 -12.25
N LYS A 116 6.72 -17.29 -11.41
CA LYS A 116 7.91 -16.54 -11.00
C LYS A 116 8.77 -16.11 -12.19
N LYS A 117 9.02 -17.02 -13.14
CA LYS A 117 9.82 -16.71 -14.35
C LYS A 117 9.12 -15.69 -15.24
N MET A 118 7.80 -15.75 -15.36
CA MET A 118 7.01 -14.81 -16.17
C MET A 118 6.98 -13.41 -15.55
N LYS A 119 6.70 -13.28 -14.25
CA LYS A 119 6.71 -11.98 -13.55
C LYS A 119 8.09 -11.33 -13.51
N ARG A 120 9.17 -12.10 -13.33
CA ARG A 120 10.55 -11.58 -13.41
C ARG A 120 10.84 -11.00 -14.79
N LYS A 121 10.43 -11.70 -15.85
CA LYS A 121 10.56 -11.19 -17.22
C LYS A 121 9.77 -9.91 -17.40
N ASP A 122 8.50 -9.86 -16.98
CA ASP A 122 7.65 -8.66 -17.13
C ASP A 122 8.18 -7.45 -16.35
N SER A 123 8.66 -7.66 -15.12
CA SER A 123 9.28 -6.60 -14.31
C SER A 123 10.58 -6.08 -14.94
N LEU A 124 11.43 -6.98 -15.49
CA LEU A 124 12.63 -6.62 -16.25
C LEU A 124 12.28 -5.84 -17.53
N TRP A 125 11.27 -6.29 -18.29
CA TRP A 125 10.81 -5.61 -19.50
C TRP A 125 10.25 -4.21 -19.21
N ARG A 126 9.51 -4.05 -18.11
CA ARG A 126 9.05 -2.74 -17.63
C ARG A 126 10.21 -1.80 -17.28
N LYS A 127 11.22 -2.30 -16.55
CA LYS A 127 12.43 -1.52 -16.21
C LYS A 127 13.23 -1.12 -17.46
N LEU A 128 13.41 -2.03 -18.41
CA LEU A 128 14.09 -1.77 -19.68
C LEU A 128 13.35 -0.71 -20.51
N LYS A 129 12.02 -0.82 -20.64
CA LYS A 129 11.21 0.18 -21.36
C LYS A 129 11.25 1.55 -20.68
N GLY A 130 11.19 1.59 -19.34
CA GLY A 130 11.33 2.84 -18.57
C GLY A 130 12.70 3.50 -18.78
N SER A 131 13.78 2.71 -18.82
CA SER A 131 15.14 3.23 -19.04
C SER A 131 15.37 3.72 -20.48
N LEU A 132 14.76 3.05 -21.47
CA LEU A 132 14.80 3.46 -22.88
C LEU A 132 14.01 4.74 -23.13
N LYS A 133 12.88 4.94 -22.44
CA LYS A 133 12.10 6.18 -22.49
C LYS A 133 12.89 7.35 -21.91
N LYS A 134 13.54 7.15 -20.76
CA LYS A 134 14.38 8.16 -20.08
C LYS A 134 15.60 8.58 -20.91
N LYS A 135 16.19 7.67 -21.71
CA LYS A 135 17.33 7.95 -22.60
C LYS A 135 16.95 8.74 -23.86
N LYS A 136 15.71 8.60 -24.34
CA LYS A 136 15.19 9.42 -25.47
C LYS A 136 14.90 10.86 -25.04
N GLU A 137 14.44 11.06 -23.81
CA GLU A 137 14.13 12.39 -23.25
C GLU A 137 15.39 13.19 -22.83
N SER A 138 16.56 12.54 -22.65
CA SER A 138 17.82 13.21 -22.29
C SER A 138 18.72 13.59 -23.48
N THR A 139 18.28 13.29 -24.71
CA THR A 139 19.08 13.52 -25.94
C THR A 139 18.35 14.46 -26.93
N THR A 140 17.29 15.14 -26.49
CA THR A 140 16.60 16.22 -27.20
C THR A 140 16.64 17.48 -26.34
#